data_AF-A0A1F2SAE4-F1
#
_entry.id   AF-A0A1F2SAE4-F1
#
_cell.length_a   1.000
_cell.length_b   1.000
_cell.length_c   1.000
_cell.angle_alpha   90.00
_cell.angle_beta   90.00
_cell.angle_gamma   90.00
#
_symmetry.space_group_name_H-M   'P 1'
#
loop_
_entity.id
_entity.type
_entity.pdbx_description
1 polymer ?
#
loop_
_entity_poly.entity_id
_entity_poly.type
_entity_poly.pdbx_seq_one_letter_code
_entity_poly.pdbx_strand_id
1 'polypeptide(L)'
;MLPSWAPNLHPLVAHFPIVLLLTAATADLLSAAIRRPAWLVPMAVSLYVTGAIMAFAAFLSGTQAADTVFLPGMAHPIVDAHRAWALATTLMTGVVAMVQTAGFMSGAPWNRPLRLALAVAGLLAALLVYQTAERGARLVYEQGVGVIGASEPRRGQ
;
A
#
# COMPACT_ATOMS: atom_id res chain seq x y z
N MET A 1 -22.70 2.53 7.13
CA MET A 1 -22.61 4.00 7.03
C MET A 1 -21.21 4.40 7.49
N LEU A 2 -20.53 5.34 6.79
CA LEU A 2 -19.24 5.86 7.24
C LEU A 2 -19.44 6.83 8.44
N PRO A 3 -18.45 6.96 9.33
CA PRO A 3 -18.50 7.99 10.37
C PRO A 3 -18.62 9.40 9.76
N SER A 4 -19.31 10.32 10.43
CA SER A 4 -19.54 11.69 9.95
C SER A 4 -18.25 12.50 9.71
N TRP A 5 -17.15 12.13 10.35
CA TRP A 5 -15.84 12.75 10.18
C TRP A 5 -15.04 12.18 9.00
N ALA A 6 -15.43 11.02 8.46
CA ALA A 6 -14.68 10.35 7.40
C ALA A 6 -15.23 10.80 6.03
N PRO A 7 -14.47 11.57 5.23
CA PRO A 7 -14.96 12.09 3.95
C PRO A 7 -15.20 10.98 2.92
N ASN A 8 -14.44 9.89 3.02
CA ASN A 8 -14.56 8.72 2.16
C ASN A 8 -13.83 7.53 2.81
N LEU A 9 -13.89 6.37 2.15
CA LEU A 9 -13.32 5.11 2.64
C LEU A 9 -11.78 5.07 2.58
N HIS A 10 -11.15 5.84 1.69
CA HIS A 10 -9.73 5.66 1.34
C HIS A 10 -8.78 5.80 2.54
N PRO A 11 -8.84 6.86 3.38
CA PRO A 11 -7.97 6.99 4.55
C PRO A 11 -8.07 5.83 5.55
N LEU A 12 -9.26 5.22 5.66
CA LEU A 12 -9.50 4.08 6.54
C LEU A 12 -8.79 2.82 6.04
N VAL A 13 -8.64 2.67 4.73
CA VAL A 13 -8.09 1.47 4.09
C VAL A 13 -6.61 1.63 3.72
N ALA A 14 -6.15 2.86 3.45
CA ALA A 14 -4.82 3.17 2.91
C ALA A 14 -3.65 2.84 3.85
N HIS A 15 -3.89 2.78 5.17
CA HIS A 15 -2.85 2.43 6.15
C HIS A 15 -2.53 0.93 6.18
N PHE A 16 -3.51 0.08 5.88
CA PHE A 16 -3.32 -1.37 5.89
C PHE A 16 -2.24 -1.86 4.93
N PRO A 17 -2.21 -1.49 3.63
CA PRO A 17 -1.15 -1.94 2.74
C PRO A 17 0.23 -1.46 3.20
N ILE A 18 0.34 -0.28 3.83
CA ILE A 18 1.62 0.22 4.36
C ILE A 18 2.14 -0.76 5.42
N VAL A 19 1.37 -1.02 6.46
CA VAL A 19 1.82 -1.85 7.59
C VAL A 19 2.02 -3.30 7.15
N LEU A 20 1.07 -3.87 6.40
CA LEU A 20 1.13 -5.28 5.97
C LEU A 20 2.34 -5.53 5.07
N LEU A 21 2.58 -4.69 4.07
CA LEU A 21 3.65 -4.92 3.09
C LEU A 21 5.04 -4.64 3.68
N LEU A 22 5.19 -3.64 4.55
CA LEU A 22 6.46 -3.40 5.25
C LEU A 22 6.79 -4.55 6.22
N THR A 23 5.77 -5.09 6.90
CA THR A 23 5.93 -6.27 7.76
C THR A 23 6.28 -7.51 6.91
N ALA A 24 5.65 -7.68 5.74
CA ALA A 24 5.94 -8.77 4.82
C ALA A 24 7.38 -8.72 4.29
N ALA A 25 7.84 -7.55 3.85
CA ALA A 25 9.21 -7.33 3.40
C ALA A 25 10.23 -7.62 4.52
N THR A 26 9.90 -7.23 5.75
CA THR A 26 10.73 -7.56 6.93
C THR A 26 10.78 -9.07 7.17
N ALA A 27 9.65 -9.77 7.03
CA ALA A 27 9.59 -11.22 7.15
C ALA A 27 10.47 -11.94 6.11
N ASP A 28 10.47 -11.46 4.86
CA ASP A 28 11.35 -12.00 3.81
C ASP A 28 12.84 -11.78 4.12
N LEU A 29 13.20 -10.59 4.60
CA LEU A 29 14.59 -10.30 5.01
C LEU A 29 15.05 -11.23 6.14
N LEU A 30 14.22 -11.42 7.15
CA LEU A 30 14.49 -12.34 8.24
C LEU A 30 14.57 -13.80 7.74
N SER A 31 13.69 -14.18 6.82
CA SER A 31 13.67 -15.50 6.20
C SER A 31 14.96 -15.78 5.40
N ALA A 32 15.50 -14.76 4.72
CA ALA A 32 16.77 -14.85 4.01
C ALA A 32 17.98 -14.93 4.96
N ALA A 33 17.93 -14.23 6.10
CA ALA A 33 19.02 -14.19 7.09
C ALA A 33 19.10 -15.44 7.98
N ILE A 34 17.97 -16.07 8.30
CA ILE A 34 17.89 -17.19 9.25
C ILE A 34 18.02 -18.55 8.54
N ARG A 35 18.72 -19.51 9.16
CA ARG A 35 18.93 -20.85 8.57
C ARG A 35 17.66 -21.70 8.48
N ARG A 36 16.75 -21.60 9.45
CA ARG A 36 15.51 -22.39 9.54
C ARG A 36 14.27 -21.51 9.79
N PRO A 37 13.80 -20.76 8.78
CA PRO A 37 12.73 -19.78 8.92
C PRO A 37 11.32 -20.38 8.81
N ALA A 38 11.06 -21.51 9.48
CA ALA A 38 9.87 -22.35 9.21
C ALA A 38 8.52 -21.60 9.34
N TRP A 39 8.43 -20.63 10.25
CA TRP A 39 7.21 -19.81 10.45
C TRP A 39 7.21 -18.50 9.66
N LEU A 40 8.37 -18.01 9.21
CA LEU A 40 8.50 -16.73 8.52
C LEU A 40 7.98 -16.80 7.08
N VAL A 41 8.18 -17.92 6.40
CA VAL A 41 7.69 -18.14 5.03
C VAL A 41 6.16 -18.06 4.95
N PRO A 42 5.38 -18.89 5.68
CA PRO A 42 3.92 -18.80 5.62
C PRO A 42 3.40 -17.45 6.13
N MET A 43 4.09 -16.81 7.08
CA MET A 43 3.76 -15.46 7.54
C MET A 43 3.93 -14.43 6.42
N ALA A 44 5.08 -14.41 5.73
CA ALA A 44 5.36 -13.51 4.63
C ALA A 44 4.32 -13.67 3.52
N VAL A 45 4.04 -14.91 3.09
CA VAL A 45 3.01 -15.23 2.08
C VAL A 45 1.66 -14.63 2.49
N SER A 46 1.22 -14.88 3.72
CA SER A 46 -0.08 -14.38 4.22
C SER A 46 -0.13 -12.85 4.26
N LEU A 47 0.97 -12.20 4.67
CA LEU A 47 1.07 -10.74 4.71
C LEU A 47 1.11 -10.11 3.32
N TYR A 48 1.78 -10.70 2.33
CA TYR A 48 1.74 -10.19 0.95
C TYR A 48 0.38 -10.37 0.31
N VAL A 49 -0.29 -11.51 0.51
CA VAL A 49 -1.64 -11.74 -0.02
C VAL A 49 -2.63 -10.73 0.55
N THR A 50 -2.68 -10.59 1.88
CA THR A 50 -3.56 -9.61 2.53
C THR A 50 -3.16 -8.19 2.19
N GLY A 51 -1.88 -7.87 2.19
CA GLY A 51 -1.34 -6.56 1.81
C GLY A 51 -1.68 -6.17 0.37
N ALA A 52 -1.58 -7.10 -0.59
CA ALA A 52 -1.93 -6.87 -1.99
C ALA A 52 -3.45 -6.65 -2.17
N ILE A 53 -4.30 -7.41 -1.48
CA ILE A 53 -5.75 -7.20 -1.46
C ILE A 53 -6.07 -5.79 -0.92
N MET A 54 -5.43 -5.40 0.19
CA MET A 54 -5.63 -4.08 0.77
C MET A 54 -5.06 -2.94 -0.08
N ALA A 55 -3.96 -3.17 -0.80
CA ALA A 55 -3.40 -2.22 -1.76
C ALA A 55 -4.38 -1.99 -2.93
N PHE A 56 -4.95 -3.07 -3.46
CA PHE A 56 -5.97 -2.99 -4.51
C PHE A 56 -7.24 -2.25 -4.02
N ALA A 57 -7.72 -2.57 -2.81
CA ALA A 57 -8.85 -1.87 -2.20
C ALA A 57 -8.55 -0.37 -1.95
N ALA A 58 -7.34 -0.04 -1.49
CA ALA A 58 -6.89 1.34 -1.31
C ALA A 58 -6.80 2.09 -2.65
N PHE A 59 -6.31 1.44 -3.70
CA PHE A 59 -6.23 2.03 -5.05
C PHE A 59 -7.62 2.35 -5.62
N LEU A 60 -8.57 1.42 -5.52
CA LEU A 60 -9.94 1.63 -5.99
C LEU A 60 -10.66 2.71 -5.18
N SER A 61 -10.55 2.67 -3.85
CA SER A 61 -11.18 3.67 -2.99
C SER A 61 -10.53 5.05 -3.16
N GLY A 62 -9.22 5.13 -3.38
CA GLY A 62 -8.51 6.39 -3.63
C GLY A 62 -8.85 7.00 -4.99
N THR A 63 -9.01 6.16 -6.01
CA THR A 63 -9.49 6.61 -7.32
C THR A 63 -10.89 7.22 -7.23
N GLN A 64 -11.80 6.57 -6.50
CA GLN A 64 -13.14 7.12 -6.25
C GLN A 64 -13.10 8.39 -5.40
N ALA A 65 -12.21 8.44 -4.41
CA ALA A 65 -12.06 9.61 -3.55
C ALA A 65 -11.65 10.86 -4.34
N ALA A 66 -10.79 10.72 -5.35
CA ALA A 66 -10.33 11.83 -6.18
C ALA A 66 -11.47 12.59 -6.89
N ASP A 67 -12.59 11.93 -7.16
CA ASP A 67 -13.77 12.55 -7.80
C ASP A 67 -14.71 13.25 -6.80
N THR A 68 -14.50 13.06 -5.49
CA THR A 68 -15.43 13.51 -4.43
C THR A 68 -14.82 14.54 -3.48
N VAL A 69 -13.50 14.63 -3.41
CA VAL A 69 -12.81 15.60 -2.56
C VAL A 69 -12.50 16.88 -3.33
N PHE A 70 -12.42 18.01 -2.63
CA PHE A 70 -11.89 19.23 -3.22
C PHE A 70 -10.39 19.09 -3.45
N LEU A 71 -9.93 19.34 -4.68
CA LEU A 71 -8.53 19.38 -5.06
C LEU A 71 -8.13 20.81 -5.46
N PRO A 72 -7.25 21.49 -4.69
CA PRO A 72 -6.62 22.72 -5.13
C PRO A 72 -5.85 22.52 -6.43
N GLY A 73 -5.75 23.57 -7.27
CA GLY A 73 -5.01 23.53 -8.54
C GLY A 73 -3.60 22.95 -8.42
N MET A 74 -2.88 23.33 -7.35
CA MET A 74 -1.52 22.87 -7.06
C MET A 74 -1.43 21.39 -6.65
N ALA A 75 -2.54 20.76 -6.25
CA ALA A 75 -2.60 19.38 -5.79
C ALA A 75 -2.76 18.36 -6.93
N HIS A 76 -3.24 18.77 -8.12
CA HIS A 76 -3.43 17.89 -9.28
C HIS A 76 -2.19 17.07 -9.65
N PRO A 77 -0.99 17.65 -9.86
CA PRO A 77 0.19 16.86 -10.19
C PRO A 77 0.60 15.88 -9.07
N ILE A 78 0.29 16.21 -7.82
CA ILE A 78 0.60 15.37 -6.66
C ILE A 78 -0.36 14.16 -6.60
N VAL A 79 -1.66 14.36 -6.85
CA VAL A 79 -2.64 13.26 -6.84
C VAL A 79 -2.43 12.31 -8.01
N ASP A 80 -2.07 12.83 -9.19
CA ASP A 80 -1.77 12.01 -10.36
C ASP A 80 -0.54 11.15 -10.11
N ALA A 81 0.52 11.75 -9.55
CA ALA A 81 1.70 11.01 -9.15
C ALA A 81 1.36 9.98 -8.06
N HIS A 82 0.62 10.34 -7.01
CA HIS A 82 0.19 9.42 -5.97
C HIS A 82 -0.56 8.22 -6.56
N ARG A 83 -1.50 8.45 -7.49
CA ARG A 83 -2.27 7.40 -8.18
C ARG A 83 -1.37 6.50 -9.02
N ALA A 84 -0.41 7.05 -9.75
CA ALA A 84 0.54 6.28 -10.54
C ALA A 84 1.42 5.37 -9.67
N TRP A 85 1.94 5.91 -8.57
CA TRP A 85 2.70 5.13 -7.59
C TRP A 85 1.84 4.07 -6.91
N ALA A 86 0.60 4.39 -6.54
CA ALA A 86 -0.34 3.44 -5.97
C ALA A 86 -0.68 2.28 -6.92
N LEU A 87 -0.82 2.56 -8.22
CA LEU A 87 -1.00 1.52 -9.24
C LEU A 87 0.24 0.62 -9.32
N ALA A 88 1.43 1.21 -9.39
CA ALA A 88 2.69 0.46 -9.43
C ALA A 88 2.89 -0.39 -8.16
N THR A 89 2.59 0.15 -6.98
CA THR A 89 2.59 -0.60 -5.71
C THR A 89 1.63 -1.79 -5.76
N THR A 90 0.39 -1.56 -6.20
CA THR A 90 -0.65 -2.60 -6.30
C THR A 90 -0.23 -3.72 -7.24
N LEU A 91 0.27 -3.39 -8.43
CA LEU A 91 0.70 -4.38 -9.42
C LEU A 91 1.92 -5.17 -8.93
N MET A 92 2.95 -4.49 -8.44
CA MET A 92 4.16 -5.14 -7.94
C MET A 92 3.85 -6.09 -6.78
N THR A 93 3.07 -5.63 -5.81
CA THR A 93 2.73 -6.44 -4.62
C THR A 93 1.78 -7.59 -4.97
N GLY A 94 0.89 -7.41 -5.95
CA GLY A 94 0.09 -8.49 -6.53
C GLY A 94 0.97 -9.57 -7.16
N VAL A 95 1.97 -9.19 -7.97
CA VAL A 95 2.93 -10.13 -8.56
C VAL A 95 3.74 -10.85 -7.48
N VAL A 96 4.27 -10.13 -6.49
CA VAL A 96 5.01 -10.75 -5.38
C VAL A 96 4.13 -11.73 -4.61
N ALA A 97 2.89 -11.35 -4.27
CA ALA A 97 1.95 -12.23 -3.59
C ALA A 97 1.65 -13.50 -4.41
N MET A 98 1.44 -13.37 -5.73
CA MET A 98 1.23 -14.52 -6.62
C MET A 98 2.44 -15.45 -6.66
N VAL A 99 3.66 -14.91 -6.83
CA VAL A 99 4.89 -15.70 -6.88
C VAL A 99 5.13 -16.43 -5.57
N GLN A 100 4.98 -15.75 -4.43
CA GLN A 100 5.16 -16.37 -3.11
C GLN A 100 4.11 -17.43 -2.83
N THR A 101 2.85 -17.19 -3.20
CA THR A 101 1.76 -18.16 -3.05
C THR A 101 2.01 -19.40 -3.91
N ALA A 102 2.38 -19.22 -5.18
CA ALA A 102 2.72 -20.33 -6.08
C ALA A 102 3.92 -21.14 -5.56
N GLY A 103 4.97 -20.45 -5.10
CA GLY A 103 6.14 -21.07 -4.49
C GLY A 103 5.78 -21.87 -3.23
N PHE A 104 4.92 -21.32 -2.37
CA PHE A 104 4.43 -22.00 -1.17
C PHE A 104 3.57 -23.24 -1.51
N MET A 105 2.63 -23.12 -2.45
CA MET A 105 1.75 -24.22 -2.87
C MET A 105 2.48 -25.33 -3.63
N SER A 106 3.59 -25.02 -4.30
CA SER A 106 4.38 -26.03 -5.04
C SER A 106 5.06 -27.07 -4.12
N GLY A 107 5.17 -26.80 -2.82
CA GLY A 107 5.94 -27.63 -1.89
C GLY A 107 7.45 -27.62 -2.13
N ALA A 108 7.94 -26.82 -3.07
CA ALA A 108 9.36 -26.72 -3.39
C ALA A 108 10.16 -26.15 -2.20
N PRO A 109 11.41 -26.61 -1.98
CA PRO A 109 12.24 -26.08 -0.91
C PRO A 109 12.61 -24.62 -1.18
N TRP A 110 12.36 -23.76 -0.20
CA TRP A 110 12.73 -22.34 -0.24
C TRP A 110 14.23 -22.18 -0.02
N ASN A 111 15.02 -22.42 -1.08
CA ASN A 111 16.47 -22.31 -1.03
C ASN A 111 16.92 -20.84 -0.83
N ARG A 112 18.17 -20.65 -0.41
CA ARG A 112 18.73 -19.32 -0.12
C ARG A 112 18.62 -18.32 -1.29
N PRO A 113 18.91 -18.67 -2.57
CA PRO A 113 18.79 -17.69 -3.66
C PRO A 113 17.35 -17.23 -3.89
N LEU A 114 16.36 -18.12 -3.81
CA LEU A 114 14.95 -17.73 -3.88
C LEU A 114 14.58 -16.76 -2.75
N ARG A 115 14.96 -17.07 -1.52
CA ARG A 115 14.67 -16.19 -0.36
C ARG A 115 15.31 -14.80 -0.52
N LEU A 116 16.54 -14.73 -1.04
CA LEU A 116 17.20 -13.46 -1.33
C LEU A 116 16.48 -12.69 -2.44
N ALA A 117 16.06 -13.37 -3.52
CA ALA A 117 15.32 -12.73 -4.60
C ALA A 117 13.96 -12.16 -4.11
N LEU A 118 13.24 -12.92 -3.28
CA LEU A 118 11.99 -12.46 -2.66
C LEU A 118 12.22 -11.30 -1.70
N ALA A 119 13.28 -11.32 -0.89
CA ALA A 119 13.65 -10.21 -0.01
C ALA A 119 13.97 -8.93 -0.79
N VAL A 120 14.68 -9.04 -1.92
CA VAL A 120 14.94 -7.90 -2.82
C VAL A 120 13.63 -7.38 -3.42
N ALA A 121 12.75 -8.27 -3.89
CA ALA A 121 11.44 -7.89 -4.40
C ALA A 121 10.59 -7.19 -3.33
N GLY A 122 10.64 -7.66 -2.08
CA GLY A 122 10.00 -7.05 -0.92
C GLY A 122 10.53 -5.66 -0.60
N LEU A 123 11.84 -5.45 -0.67
CA LEU A 123 12.45 -4.13 -0.52
C LEU A 123 12.03 -3.16 -1.62
N LEU A 124 11.95 -3.63 -2.87
CA LEU A 124 11.44 -2.82 -3.98
C LEU A 124 9.96 -2.45 -3.76
N ALA A 125 9.15 -3.40 -3.29
CA ALA A 125 7.75 -3.14 -2.92
C ALA A 125 7.64 -2.12 -1.76
N ALA A 126 8.51 -2.20 -0.75
CA ALA A 126 8.59 -1.23 0.34
C ALA A 126 8.95 0.18 -0.16
N LEU A 127 9.87 0.30 -1.12
CA LEU A 127 10.19 1.58 -1.77
C LEU A 127 8.97 2.16 -2.51
N LEU A 128 8.24 1.33 -3.26
CA LEU A 128 7.00 1.74 -3.93
C LEU A 128 5.94 2.21 -2.91
N VAL A 129 5.77 1.50 -1.80
CA VAL A 129 4.87 1.89 -0.69
C VAL A 129 5.28 3.24 -0.14
N TYR A 130 6.58 3.46 0.14
CA TYR A 130 7.10 4.73 0.62
C TYR A 130 6.78 5.89 -0.36
N GLN A 131 7.03 5.69 -1.65
CA GLN A 131 6.75 6.71 -2.67
C GLN A 131 5.25 7.02 -2.78
N THR A 132 4.39 6.02 -2.64
CA THR A 132 2.93 6.21 -2.59
C THR A 132 2.53 6.98 -1.33
N ALA A 133 3.02 6.56 -0.16
CA ALA A 133 2.69 7.16 1.14
C ALA A 133 3.16 8.61 1.26
N GLU A 134 4.37 8.92 0.82
CA GLU A 134 4.94 10.28 0.81
C GLU A 134 4.02 11.25 0.06
N ARG A 135 3.58 10.89 -1.15
CA ARG A 135 2.68 11.76 -1.93
C ARG A 135 1.29 11.86 -1.32
N GLY A 136 0.80 10.77 -0.73
CA GLY A 136 -0.46 10.79 0.02
C GLY A 136 -0.40 11.73 1.23
N ALA A 137 0.71 11.70 1.96
CA ALA A 137 0.98 12.61 3.07
C ALA A 137 1.04 14.06 2.59
N ARG A 138 1.71 14.35 1.47
CA ARG A 138 1.75 15.70 0.89
C ARG A 138 0.37 16.23 0.49
N LEU A 139 -0.50 15.38 -0.07
CA LEU A 139 -1.89 15.77 -0.37
C LEU A 139 -2.63 16.23 0.90
N VAL A 140 -2.49 15.50 1.99
CA VAL A 140 -3.19 15.80 3.25
C VAL A 140 -2.55 16.98 3.97
N TYR A 141 -1.23 16.96 4.18
CA TYR A 141 -0.52 17.89 5.05
C TYR A 141 -0.03 19.16 4.36
N GLU A 142 0.36 19.10 3.08
CA GLU A 142 0.76 20.31 2.34
C GLU A 142 -0.44 20.98 1.67
N GLN A 143 -1.39 20.18 1.14
CA GLN A 143 -2.49 20.68 0.31
C GLN A 143 -3.86 20.67 1.01
N GLY A 144 -3.98 20.08 2.20
CA GLY A 144 -5.24 20.03 2.95
C GLY A 144 -6.33 19.14 2.35
N VAL A 145 -5.98 18.28 1.39
CA VAL A 145 -6.93 17.40 0.70
C VAL A 145 -7.51 16.39 1.68
N GLY A 146 -8.83 16.29 1.74
CA GLY A 146 -9.54 15.35 2.62
C GLY A 146 -9.57 15.73 4.11
N VAL A 147 -9.03 16.90 4.50
CA VAL A 147 -9.09 17.41 5.88
C VAL A 147 -10.29 18.34 6.07
N ILE A 148 -10.59 19.16 5.06
CA ILE A 148 -11.81 19.97 5.02
C ILE A 148 -12.91 19.06 4.44
N GLY A 149 -13.70 18.43 5.30
CA GLY A 149 -15.02 17.95 4.87
C GLY A 149 -15.72 19.14 4.24
N ALA A 150 -16.30 18.99 3.05
CA ALA A 150 -16.94 20.07 2.29
C ALA A 150 -17.90 20.83 3.21
N SER A 151 -17.38 21.86 3.86
CA SER A 151 -18.09 22.64 4.86
C SER A 151 -18.64 23.83 4.13
N GLU A 152 -19.88 24.11 4.48
CA GLU A 152 -20.74 25.13 3.92
C GLU A 152 -19.99 26.39 3.46
N PRO A 153 -20.46 27.05 2.38
CA PRO A 153 -19.94 28.35 1.98
C PRO A 153 -19.85 29.23 3.21
N ARG A 154 -18.67 29.82 3.49
CA ARG A 154 -18.55 30.86 4.52
C ARG A 154 -19.53 31.97 4.15
N ARG A 155 -20.70 31.98 4.78
CA ARG A 155 -21.61 33.11 4.74
C ARG A 155 -20.97 34.21 5.59
N GLY A 156 -20.33 35.16 4.92
CA GLY A 156 -19.97 36.46 5.47
C GLY A 156 -18.69 36.51 6.30
N GLN A 157 -17.62 37.02 5.68
CA GLN A 157 -16.74 38.03 6.27
C GLN A 157 -16.44 39.07 5.18
#